data_AF-A0A655X2D9-F1
#
_entry.id   AF-A0A655X2D9-F1
#
_cell.length_a   1.000
_cell.length_b   1.000
_cell.length_c   1.000
_cell.angle_alpha   90.00
_cell.angle_beta   90.00
_cell.angle_gamma   90.00
#
_symmetry.space_group_name_H-M   'P 1'
#
loop_
_entity.id
_entity.type
_entity.pdbx_description
1 polymer ?
#
loop_
_entity_poly.entity_id
_entity_poly.type
_entity_poly.pdbx_seq_one_letter_code
_entity_poly.pdbx_strand_id
1 'polypeptide(L)' 'MCAELRHKAQLAGVSLTIIDSSVDPHLSADDIARRCGDLSRFEIYFCGPIAFSNSLKKALKPYQVDLSRQFHEEQFVMR' A
#
# COMPACT_ATOMS: atom_id res chain seq x y z
N MET A 1 -13.01 1.00 -15.67
CA MET A 1 -12.01 1.64 -14.80
C MET A 1 -10.79 0.75 -14.55
N CYS A 2 -10.94 -0.49 -14.06
CA CYS A 2 -9.79 -1.37 -13.79
C CYS A 2 -8.94 -1.72 -15.03
N ALA A 3 -9.56 -1.86 -16.21
CA ALA A 3 -8.83 -2.17 -17.45
C ALA A 3 -7.86 -1.05 -17.87
N GLU A 4 -8.29 0.21 -17.75
CA GLU A 4 -7.45 1.37 -18.08
C GLU A 4 -6.25 1.50 -17.13
N LEU A 5 -6.48 1.34 -15.82
CA LEU A 5 -5.41 1.36 -14.82
C LEU A 5 -4.39 0.25 -15.04
N ARG A 6 -4.85 -0.97 -15.36
CA ARG A 6 -3.96 -2.10 -15.71
C ARG A 6 -3.12 -1.79 -16.94
N HIS A 7 -3.72 -1.21 -17.98
CA HIS A 7 -2.99 -0.82 -19.18
C HIS A 7 -1.92 0.25 -18.87
N LYS A 8 -2.27 1.29 -18.11
CA LYS A 8 -1.31 2.33 -17.68
C LYS A 8 -0.17 1.76 -16.84
N ALA A 9 -0.47 0.86 -15.90
CA ALA A 9 0.56 0.20 -15.09
C ALA A 9 1.52 -0.64 -15.93
N GLN A 10 0.98 -1.39 -16.91
CA GLN A 10 1.79 -2.17 -17.85
C GLN A 10 2.72 -1.27 -18.67
N LEU A 11 2.21 -0.16 -19.21
CA LEU A 11 3.02 0.81 -19.98
C LEU A 11 4.13 1.45 -19.13
N ALA A 12 3.84 1.71 -17.85
CA ALA A 12 4.80 2.28 -16.91
C ALA A 12 5.80 1.25 -16.33
N GLY A 13 5.62 -0.04 -16.63
CA GLY A 13 6.46 -1.11 -16.07
C GLY A 13 6.32 -1.29 -14.55
N VAL A 14 5.19 -0.90 -13.98
CA VAL A 14 4.92 -1.03 -12.54
C VAL A 14 3.99 -2.20 -12.27
N SER A 15 4.21 -2.88 -11.15
CA SER A 15 3.28 -3.92 -10.68
C SER A 15 2.04 -3.27 -10.09
N LEU A 16 0.85 -3.70 -10.54
CA LEU A 16 -0.43 -3.21 -10.04
C LEU A 16 -1.22 -4.35 -9.40
N THR A 17 -1.56 -4.16 -8.13
CA THR A 17 -2.52 -5.01 -7.39
C THR A 17 -3.82 -4.23 -7.21
N ILE A 18 -4.95 -4.82 -7.60
CA ILE A 18 -6.30 -4.30 -7.36
C ILE A 18 -6.99 -5.28 -6.42
N ILE A 19 -7.66 -4.76 -5.38
CA ILE A 19 -8.35 -5.55 -4.37
C ILE A 19 -9.79 -5.06 -4.31
N ASP A 20 -10.74 -5.97 -4.45
CA ASP A 20 -12.15 -5.73 -4.18
C ASP A 20 -12.50 -6.41 -2.85
N SER A 21 -12.64 -5.64 -1.78
CA SER A 21 -12.90 -6.17 -0.44
C SER A 21 -14.25 -6.89 -0.28
N SER A 22 -15.12 -6.88 -1.31
CA SER A 22 -16.34 -7.70 -1.31
C SER A 22 -16.09 -9.18 -1.62
N VAL A 23 -14.97 -9.48 -2.28
CA VAL A 23 -14.63 -10.84 -2.75
C VAL A 23 -13.20 -11.26 -2.43
N ASP A 24 -12.28 -10.30 -2.30
CA ASP A 24 -10.87 -10.50 -2.01
C ASP A 24 -10.56 -10.25 -0.52
N PRO A 25 -9.60 -10.98 0.06
CA PRO A 25 -9.07 -10.63 1.37
C PRO A 25 -8.36 -9.27 1.33
N HIS A 26 -8.34 -8.57 2.47
CA HIS A 26 -7.60 -7.32 2.62
C HIS A 26 -6.10 -7.50 2.41
N LEU A 27 -5.44 -6.48 1.85
CA LEU A 27 -3.98 -6.44 1.74
C LEU A 27 -3.36 -6.36 3.14
N SER A 28 -2.52 -7.35 3.49
CA SER A 28 -1.72 -7.32 4.71
C SER A 28 -0.30 -6.81 4.44
N ALA A 29 0.40 -6.35 5.48
CA ALA A 29 1.83 -6.02 5.37
C ALA A 29 2.67 -7.26 4.99
N ASP A 30 2.25 -8.45 5.43
CA ASP A 30 2.87 -9.73 5.08
C ASP A 30 2.76 -10.02 3.58
N ASP A 31 1.62 -9.73 2.96
CA ASP A 31 1.44 -9.84 1.51
C ASP A 31 2.37 -8.90 0.75
N ILE A 32 2.54 -7.67 1.24
CA ILE A 32 3.43 -6.67 0.65
C ILE A 32 4.88 -7.15 0.77
N ALA A 33 5.32 -7.54 1.97
CA ALA A 33 6.69 -8.02 2.21
C ALA A 33 7.03 -9.27 1.37
N ARG A 34 6.10 -10.21 1.24
CA ARG A 34 6.29 -11.40 0.40
C ARG A 34 6.47 -11.06 -1.08
N ARG A 35 5.84 -9.99 -1.57
CA ARG A 35 5.90 -9.56 -2.98
C ARG A 35 7.08 -8.63 -3.27
N CYS A 36 7.41 -7.74 -2.34
CA CYS A 36 8.40 -6.69 -2.51
C CYS A 36 9.77 -7.03 -1.89
N GLY A 37 9.82 -7.98 -0.95
CA GLY A 37 11.00 -8.33 -0.17
C GLY A 37 11.16 -7.46 1.08
N ASP A 38 12.40 -7.05 1.34
CA ASP A 38 12.77 -6.25 2.51
C ASP A 38 12.19 -4.82 2.41
N LEU A 39 11.13 -4.57 3.19
CA LEU A 39 10.38 -3.30 3.16
C LEU A 39 11.17 -2.12 3.74
N SER A 40 12.23 -2.36 4.52
CA SER A 40 13.08 -1.29 5.04
C SER A 40 13.84 -0.52 3.94
N ARG A 41 13.82 -1.04 2.71
CA ARG A 41 14.48 -0.45 1.53
C ARG A 41 13.52 0.36 0.65
N PHE A 42 12.26 0.49 1.05
CA PHE A 42 11.23 1.15 0.25
C PHE A 42 10.72 2.43 0.91
N GLU A 43 10.31 3.36 0.06
CA GLU A 43 9.46 4.50 0.44
C GLU A 43 7.99 4.09 0.23
N ILE A 44 7.15 4.37 1.21
CA ILE A 44 5.73 4.01 1.23
C ILE A 44 4.90 5.29 1.16
N TYR A 45 4.06 5.36 0.13
CA TYR A 45 3.14 6.47 -0.09
C TYR A 45 1.71 5.98 0.10
N PHE A 46 1.00 6.56 1.06
CA PHE A 46 -0.38 6.22 1.37
C PHE A 46 -1.30 7.43 1.17
N CYS A 47 -2.44 7.21 0.53
CA CYS A 47 -3.50 8.21 0.42
C CYS A 47 -4.84 7.55 0.73
N GLY A 48 -5.58 8.09 1.69
CA GLY A 48 -6.87 7.51 2.10
C GLY A 48 -7.28 7.84 3.53
N PRO A 49 -8.19 7.03 4.13
CA PRO A 49 -8.70 7.28 5.47
C PRO A 49 -7.63 7.24 6.55
N ILE A 50 -7.72 8.16 7.51
CA ILE A 50 -6.82 8.25 8.67
C ILE A 50 -6.73 6.91 9.43
N ALA A 51 -7.87 6.26 9.65
CA ALA A 51 -7.93 4.97 10.36
C ALA A 51 -7.15 3.87 9.62
N PHE A 52 -7.15 3.89 8.29
CA PHE A 52 -6.42 2.94 7.48
C PHE A 52 -4.92 3.22 7.58
N SER A 53 -4.49 4.47 7.42
CA SER A 53 -3.07 4.84 7.57
C SER A 53 -2.51 4.40 8.92
N ASN A 54 -3.24 4.68 10.01
CA ASN A 54 -2.84 4.29 11.36
C ASN A 54 -2.72 2.76 11.51
N SER A 55 -3.61 2.01 10.88
CA SER A 55 -3.56 0.54 10.87
C SER A 55 -2.37 0.02 10.07
N LEU A 56 -2.11 0.60 8.89
CA LEU A 56 -0.99 0.24 8.04
C LEU A 56 0.36 0.51 8.72
N LYS A 57 0.54 1.68 9.35
CA LYS A 57 1.74 1.99 10.14
C LYS A 57 2.00 0.96 11.24
N LYS A 58 0.96 0.48 11.93
CA LYS A 58 1.09 -0.58 12.96
C LYS A 58 1.51 -1.90 12.33
N ALA A 59 0.89 -2.28 11.21
CA ALA A 59 1.19 -3.52 10.50
C ALA A 59 2.62 -3.55 9.91
N LEU A 60 3.20 -2.39 9.59
CA LEU A 60 4.56 -2.27 9.06
C LEU A 60 5.67 -2.35 10.12
N LYS A 61 5.36 -2.21 11.42
CA LYS A 61 6.36 -2.22 12.49
C LYS A 61 7.29 -3.45 12.50
N PRO A 62 6.81 -4.69 12.27
CA PRO A 62 7.68 -5.87 12.22
C PRO A 62 8.70 -5.84 11.07
N TYR A 63 8.47 -5.00 10.05
CA TYR A 63 9.26 -4.93 8.82
C TYR A 63 10.34 -3.84 8.84
N GLN A 64 10.65 -3.29 10.02
CA GLN A 64 11.73 -2.32 10.22
C GLN A 64 11.66 -1.07 9.31
N VAL A 65 10.45 -0.71 8.87
CA VAL A 65 10.22 0.54 8.14
C VAL A 65 10.38 1.72 9.10
N ASP A 66 11.25 2.67 8.76
CA ASP A 66 11.36 3.93 9.48
C ASP A 66 10.18 4.83 9.10
N LEU A 67 9.09 4.72 9.87
CA LEU A 67 7.86 5.47 9.64
C LEU A 67 8.03 6.99 9.65
N SER A 68 9.13 7.52 10.21
CA SER A 68 9.38 8.97 10.24
C SER A 68 9.99 9.51 8.95
N ARG A 69 10.71 8.65 8.20
CA ARG A 69 11.43 9.02 6.98
C ARG A 69 10.84 8.39 5.73
N GLN A 70 10.31 7.18 5.86
CA GLN A 70 9.92 6.31 4.74
C GLN A 70 8.41 6.21 4.53
N PHE A 71 7.58 6.75 5.43
CA PHE A 71 6.14 6.69 5.32
C PHE A 71 5.55 8.07 5.10
N HIS A 72 5.05 8.29 3.89
CA HIS A 72 4.42 9.55 3.47
C HIS A 72 2.93 9.33 3.35
N GLU A 73 2.14 10.24 3.91
CA GLU A 73 0.69 10.11 3.86
C GLU A 73 0.00 11.42 3.47
N GLU A 74 -1.05 11.27 2.69
CA GLU A 74 -2.07 12.29 2.50
C GLU A 74 -3.39 11.77 3.08
N GLN A 75 -3.86 12.43 4.13
CA GLN A 75 -5.02 11.98 4.88
C GLN A 75 -6.28 12.62 4.33
N PHE A 76 -7.23 11.78 3.89
CA PHE A 76 -8.55 12.22 3.47
C PHE A 76 -9.58 11.86 4.52
N VAL A 77 -10.43 12.82 4.85
CA VAL A 77 -11.69 12.54 5.54
C VAL A 77 -12.65 12.03 4.48
N MET A 78 -12.72 10.70 4.31
CA MET A 78 -13.79 10.09 3.53
C MET A 78 -15.08 10.27 4.32
N ARG A 79 -15.83 11.32 3.98
CA ARG A 79 -17.18 11.59 4.50
C ARG A 79 -18.21 10.85 3.66
#